data_AF-A0A2A6P5Z5-F1
#
_entry.id   AF-A0A2A6P5Z5-F1
#
_cell.length_a   1.000
_cell.length_b   1.000
_cell.length_c   1.000
_cell.angle_alpha   90.00
_cell.angle_beta   90.00
_cell.angle_gamma   90.00
#
_symmetry.space_group_name_H-M   'P 1'
#
loop_
_entity.id
_entity.type
_entity.pdbx_description
1 polymer ?
#
loop_
_entity_poly.entity_id
_entity_poly.type
_entity_poly.pdbx_seq_one_letter_code
_entity_poly.pdbx_strand_id
1 'polypeptide(L)' 'MTADRKREAREKFLLGGIVVKAGLSKADRAFLLGGLIELASVAPGTAEHRRLRDIGEEAFKAPSLDGGSPRISETAEWQ' A
#
# COMPACT_ATOMS: atom_id res chain seq x y z
N MET A 1 -13.06 4.39 25.76
CA MET A 1 -11.59 4.43 26.02
C MET A 1 -10.88 3.16 25.56
N THR A 2 -11.12 1.97 26.12
CA THR A 2 -10.39 0.74 25.71
C THR A 2 -10.81 0.20 24.34
N ALA A 3 -12.09 0.31 23.99
CA ALA A 3 -12.62 -0.12 22.70
C ALA A 3 -12.11 0.72 21.53
N ASP A 4 -11.99 2.04 21.72
CA ASP A 4 -11.51 2.98 20.70
C ASP A 4 -10.06 2.70 20.31
N ARG A 5 -9.20 2.50 21.31
CA ARG A 5 -7.79 2.11 21.10
C ARG A 5 -7.66 0.79 20.33
N LYS A 6 -8.52 -0.18 20.61
CA LYS A 6 -8.53 -1.46 19.90
C LYS A 6 -8.93 -1.29 18.43
N ARG A 7 -9.89 -0.40 18.13
CA ARG A 7 -10.30 -0.09 16.76
C ARG A 7 -9.18 0.60 15.98
N GLU A 8 -8.57 1.62 16.57
CA GLU A 8 -7.45 2.35 15.96
C GLU A 8 -6.25 1.44 15.65
N ALA A 9 -5.90 0.54 16.58
CA ALA A 9 -4.83 -0.41 16.36
C ALA A 9 -5.14 -1.37 15.20
N ARG A 10 -6.39 -1.84 15.11
CA ARG A 10 -6.84 -2.70 14.02
C ARG A 10 -6.79 -1.98 12.67
N GLU A 11 -7.22 -0.73 12.62
CA GLU A 11 -7.21 0.07 11.40
C GLU A 11 -5.78 0.30 10.89
N LYS A 12 -4.87 0.71 11.78
CA LYS A 12 -3.44 0.86 11.44
C LYS A 12 -2.82 -0.46 10.98
N PHE A 13 -3.20 -1.58 11.58
CA PHE A 13 -2.74 -2.91 11.16
C PHE A 13 -3.21 -3.26 9.75
N LEU A 14 -4.49 -3.01 9.42
CA LEU A 14 -5.03 -3.27 8.08
C LEU A 14 -4.34 -2.42 7.02
N LEU A 15 -4.10 -1.14 7.30
CA LEU A 15 -3.35 -0.24 6.42
C LEU A 15 -1.91 -0.73 6.19
N GLY A 16 -1.23 -1.17 7.25
CA GLY A 16 0.09 -1.80 7.13
C GLY A 16 0.07 -3.08 6.28
N GLY A 17 -0.99 -3.88 6.39
CA GLY A 17 -1.19 -5.08 5.59
C GLY A 17 -1.26 -4.82 4.08
N ILE A 18 -1.82 -3.68 3.66
CA ILE A 18 -1.88 -3.26 2.25
C ILE A 18 -0.47 -3.02 1.70
N VAL A 19 0.38 -2.31 2.46
CA VAL A 19 1.78 -2.03 2.08
C VAL A 19 2.57 -3.33 1.92
N VAL A 20 2.40 -4.28 2.84
CA VAL A 20 3.05 -5.59 2.75
C VAL A 20 2.58 -6.35 1.50
N LYS A 21 1.27 -6.37 1.23
CA LYS A 21 0.70 -7.06 0.07
C LYS A 21 1.16 -6.47 -1.26
N ALA A 22 1.41 -5.17 -1.31
CA ALA A 22 1.99 -4.48 -2.45
C ALA A 22 3.51 -4.74 -2.63
N GLY A 23 4.14 -5.54 -1.76
CA GLY A 23 5.59 -5.80 -1.82
C GLY A 23 6.45 -4.62 -1.32
N LEU A 24 5.84 -3.67 -0.62
CA LEU A 24 6.45 -2.40 -0.22
C LEU A 24 6.97 -2.38 1.23
N SER A 25 7.09 -3.55 1.86
CA SER A 25 7.46 -3.65 3.29
C SER A 25 8.85 -3.09 3.63
N LYS A 26 9.72 -2.93 2.62
CA LYS A 26 11.08 -2.38 2.75
C LYS A 26 11.25 -0.99 2.13
N ALA A 27 10.19 -0.43 1.55
CA ALA A 27 10.27 0.88 0.92
C ALA A 27 10.46 1.98 1.96
N ASP A 28 11.17 3.06 1.58
CA ASP A 28 11.28 4.26 2.40
C ASP A 28 9.90 4.83 2.77
N ARG A 29 9.80 5.37 4.00
CA ARG A 29 8.52 5.85 4.54
C ARG A 29 8.07 7.16 3.89
N ALA A 30 9.00 8.04 3.53
CA ALA A 30 8.68 9.28 2.85
C ALA A 30 8.20 8.99 1.41
N PHE A 31 8.84 8.03 0.72
CA PHE A 31 8.36 7.55 -0.57
C PHE A 31 6.92 7.02 -0.50
N LEU A 32 6.60 6.17 0.48
CA LEU A 32 5.25 5.64 0.67
C LEU A 32 4.24 6.76 0.96
N LEU A 33 4.57 7.69 1.86
CA LEU A 33 3.68 8.79 2.20
C LEU A 33 3.44 9.71 1.00
N GLY A 34 4.49 10.02 0.23
CA GLY A 34 4.39 10.83 -0.99
C GLY A 34 3.43 10.21 -2.02
N GLY A 35 3.60 8.92 -2.32
CA GLY A 35 2.69 8.21 -3.24
C GLY A 35 1.25 8.13 -2.74
N LEU A 36 1.04 7.98 -1.42
CA LEU A 36 -0.31 8.00 -0.83
C LEU A 36 -0.96 9.38 -0.89
N ILE A 37 -0.18 10.47 -0.78
CA ILE A 37 -0.68 11.84 -0.96
C ILE A 37 -1.08 12.06 -2.41
N GLU A 38 -0.28 11.63 -3.38
CA GLU A 38 -0.65 11.67 -4.80
C GLU A 38 -1.93 10.86 -5.05
N LEU A 39 -2.03 9.66 -4.49
CA LEU A 39 -3.23 8.84 -4.59
C LEU A 39 -4.48 9.52 -3.99
N ALA A 40 -4.33 10.23 -2.88
CA ALA A 40 -5.43 10.96 -2.25
C ALA A 40 -5.97 12.12 -3.12
N SER A 41 -5.20 12.58 -4.11
CA SER A 41 -5.65 13.59 -5.07
C SER A 41 -6.53 13.02 -6.19
N VAL A 42 -6.55 11.69 -6.36
CA VAL A 42 -7.34 11.03 -7.41
C VAL A 42 -8.82 11.08 -7.06
N ALA A 43 -9.59 11.80 -7.89
CA ALA A 43 -11.02 11.96 -7.65
C ALA A 43 -11.78 10.61 -7.77
N PRO A 44 -12.70 10.30 -6.83
CA PRO A 44 -13.53 9.11 -6.91
C PRO A 44 -14.34 9.04 -8.21
N GLY A 45 -14.46 7.83 -8.77
CA GLY A 45 -15.25 7.60 -10.00
C GLY A 45 -14.57 8.04 -11.31
N THR A 46 -13.34 8.57 -11.25
CA THR A 46 -12.51 8.75 -12.44
C THR A 46 -12.04 7.40 -13.01
N ALA A 47 -11.58 7.41 -14.26
CA ALA A 47 -11.01 6.23 -14.90
C ALA A 47 -9.76 5.73 -14.13
N GLU A 48 -8.94 6.65 -13.64
CA GLU A 48 -7.76 6.33 -12.83
C GLU A 48 -8.15 5.68 -11.50
N HIS A 49 -9.09 6.26 -10.76
CA HIS A 49 -9.60 5.65 -9.53
C HIS A 49 -10.12 4.23 -9.76
N ARG A 50 -10.91 4.01 -10.83
CA ARG A 50 -11.40 2.67 -11.19
C ARG A 50 -10.25 1.72 -11.52
N ARG A 51 -9.31 2.11 -12.37
CA ARG A 51 -8.15 1.30 -12.72
C ARG A 51 -7.36 0.86 -11.48
N LEU A 52 -7.05 1.80 -10.59
CA LEU A 52 -6.27 1.50 -9.37
C LEU A 52 -7.05 0.58 -8.42
N ARG A 53 -8.37 0.77 -8.31
CA ARG A 53 -9.24 -0.13 -7.57
C ARG A 53 -9.22 -1.54 -8.15
N ASP A 54 -9.39 -1.68 -9.47
CA ASP A 54 -9.43 -2.98 -10.14
C ASP A 54 -8.11 -3.75 -9.96
N ILE A 55 -6.97 -3.07 -10.08
CA ILE A 55 -5.64 -3.63 -9.77
C ILE A 55 -5.59 -4.13 -8.32
N GLY A 56 -6.07 -3.31 -7.38
CA GLY A 56 -6.13 -3.67 -5.97
C GLY A 56 -7.00 -4.90 -5.71
N GLU A 57 -8.19 -4.96 -6.31
CA GLU A 57 -9.11 -6.11 -6.18
C GLU A 57 -8.47 -7.42 -6.68
N GLU A 58 -7.79 -7.38 -7.82
CA GLU A 58 -7.08 -8.55 -8.35
C GLU A 58 -5.90 -8.95 -7.46
N ALA A 59 -5.10 -7.99 -6.98
CA ALA A 59 -4.04 -8.27 -6.00
C ALA A 59 -4.61 -8.88 -4.71
N PHE A 60 -5.82 -8.50 -4.31
CA PHE A 60 -6.47 -9.08 -3.14
C PHE A 60 -6.91 -10.53 -3.33
N LYS A 61 -7.36 -10.89 -4.53
CA LYS A 61 -7.77 -12.25 -4.91
C LYS A 61 -6.59 -13.18 -5.15
N ALA A 62 -5.47 -12.66 -5.66
CA ALA A 62 -4.27 -13.44 -5.89
C ALA A 62 -3.77 -14.06 -4.57
N PRO A 63 -3.36 -15.34 -4.56
CA PRO A 63 -2.62 -15.90 -3.44
C PRO A 63 -1.37 -15.05 -3.21
N SER A 64 -0.99 -14.84 -1.96
CA SER A 64 0.25 -14.13 -1.63
C SER A 64 1.37 -14.76 -2.43
N LEU A 65 1.95 -13.99 -3.36
CA LEU A 65 3.12 -14.42 -4.11
C LEU A 65 4.26 -14.54 -3.10
N ASP A 66 4.35 -15.71 -2.47
CA ASP A 66 5.50 -16.08 -1.67
C ASP A 66 6.73 -16.05 -2.59
N GLY A 67 7.57 -15.03 -2.39
CA GLY A 67 9.00 -15.17 -2.59
C GLY A 67 9.62 -14.75 -3.94
N GLY A 68 8.93 -14.08 -4.87
CA GLY A 68 9.61 -13.73 -6.13
C GLY A 68 8.90 -12.77 -7.08
N SER A 69 8.88 -11.48 -6.76
CA SER A 69 8.63 -10.42 -7.75
C SER A 69 9.47 -9.19 -7.40
N PRO A 70 9.85 -8.39 -8.41
CA PRO A 70 11.14 -7.70 -8.44
C PRO A 70 11.23 -6.80 -7.22
N ARG A 71 12.24 -7.09 -6.40
CA ARG A 71 12.63 -6.19 -5.34
C ARG A 71 12.86 -4.85 -6.01
N ILE A 72 12.02 -3.87 -5.70
CA ILE A 72 12.51 -2.52 -5.44
C ILE A 72 13.47 -2.66 -4.26
N SER A 73 14.65 -3.20 -4.58
CA SER A 73 15.86 -2.90 -3.87
C SER A 73 16.07 -1.44 -4.17
N GLU A 74 15.91 -0.61 -3.16
CA GLU A 74 16.32 0.77 -3.18
C GLU A 74 17.86 0.80 -3.29
N THR A 75 18.39 0.40 -4.45
CA THR A 75 19.71 0.79 -4.90
C THR A 75 19.57 2.21 -5.40
N ALA A 76 19.50 3.12 -4.45
CA ALA A 76 19.71 4.53 -4.66
C ALA A 76 21.02 4.86 -3.95
N GLU A 77 22.12 4.30 -4.49
CA GLU A 77 23.42 4.97 -4.46
C GLU A 77 23.21 6.33 -5.15
N TRP A 78 22.93 7.36 -4.36
CA TRP A 78 23.10 8.74 -4.81
C TRP A 78 24.24 9.31 -3.98
N GLN A 79 25.33 9.62 -4.68
CA GLN A 79 26.47 10.36 -4.15
C GLN A 79 26.07 11.76 -3.69
#